data_AF-A0A9P3JTN8-F1
#
_entry.id   AF-A0A9P3JTN8-F1
#
_cell.length_a   1.000
_cell.length_b   1.000
_cell.length_c   1.000
_cell.angle_alpha   90.00
_cell.angle_beta   90.00
_cell.angle_gamma   90.00
#
_symmetry.space_group_name_H-M   'P 1'
#
loop_
_entity.id
_entity.type
_entity.pdbx_description
1 polymer ?
#
loop_
_entity_poly.entity_id
_entity_poly.type
_entity_poly.pdbx_seq_one_letter_code
_entity_poly.pdbx_strand_id
1 'polypeptide(L)'
;MVAWPTNLFCLVAHLRSKALPQRPVLIMHPHHPTHREWAPVGIFPQVFFLRGSPTHDLDLIRAGVLSALKVLVISPDQSPGATSPSSSSSLSSSSGPPTDLASVVVAAHVEQLQGGEDTDGGMGEGGGNGGSAGSVGGVGGMGSLGLNGESGGSGGGLLVELQSEQSFQYFQPLYLLPAHRAERRSYLRNRAGVYTFAPAFQSGRAFCSAALSAVSVATFYNRNITTILHLLLSGSPPIPPLTAAPAAPSSAAAAPAAAAAPTASSAAAAAASGASGASAHCAHPKHRRQLWQCEVPHEFEGRGYGELFIHMLWSTHALALGLYRAAGTLGSPTAFVHTNPLPSTPLSHGDLVFYIM
;
A
#
# COMPACT_ATOMS: atom_id res chain seq x y z
N MET A 1 22.48 14.26 1.73
CA MET A 1 22.63 12.81 1.98
C MET A 1 21.23 12.27 2.19
N VAL A 2 20.84 11.21 1.50
CA VAL A 2 19.49 10.63 1.63
C VAL A 2 19.45 9.80 2.91
N ALA A 3 18.49 10.10 3.80
CA ALA A 3 18.33 9.40 5.08
C ALA A 3 17.64 8.05 4.89
N TRP A 4 17.99 7.07 5.73
CA TRP A 4 17.31 5.78 5.76
C TRP A 4 15.87 5.93 6.29
N PRO A 5 14.87 5.29 5.67
CA PRO A 5 13.48 5.43 6.08
C PRO A 5 13.23 4.83 7.47
N THR A 6 12.66 5.62 8.38
CA THR A 6 12.46 5.24 9.79
C THR A 6 11.37 4.18 9.99
N ASN A 7 10.34 4.18 9.14
CA ASN A 7 9.15 3.34 9.30
C ASN A 7 9.17 2.05 8.45
N LEU A 8 10.32 1.66 7.91
CA LEU A 8 10.44 0.48 7.04
C LEU A 8 10.11 -0.82 7.78
N PHE A 9 10.37 -0.89 9.09
CA PHE A 9 9.97 -2.00 9.94
C PHE A 9 8.46 -2.28 9.84
N CYS A 10 7.63 -1.24 9.96
CA CYS A 10 6.17 -1.39 9.94
C CYS A 10 5.72 -1.99 8.61
N LEU A 11 6.25 -1.50 7.49
CA LEU A 11 5.92 -2.03 6.16
C LEU A 11 6.28 -3.51 6.04
N VAL A 12 7.54 -3.87 6.35
CA VAL A 12 8.02 -5.24 6.19
C VAL A 12 7.31 -6.20 7.17
N ALA A 13 7.03 -5.76 8.39
CA ALA A 13 6.27 -6.55 9.36
C ALA A 13 4.87 -6.92 8.84
N HIS A 14 4.18 -6.00 8.16
CA HIS A 14 2.87 -6.28 7.55
C HIS A 14 2.98 -7.25 6.37
N LEU A 15 3.97 -7.05 5.48
CA LEU A 15 4.25 -7.94 4.36
C LEU A 15 4.68 -9.35 4.78
N ARG A 16 5.13 -9.50 6.03
CA ARG A 16 5.54 -10.79 6.63
C ARG A 16 4.48 -11.39 7.54
N SER A 17 3.28 -10.81 7.58
CA SER A 17 2.16 -11.41 8.30
C SER A 17 1.89 -12.84 7.79
N LYS A 18 1.50 -13.75 8.69
CA LYS A 18 1.21 -15.16 8.35
C LYS A 18 0.06 -15.33 7.35
N ALA A 19 -0.72 -14.27 7.19
CA ALA A 19 -1.84 -14.12 6.28
C ALA A 19 -1.39 -14.03 4.81
N LEU A 20 -0.24 -13.41 4.55
CA LEU A 20 0.21 -13.07 3.22
C LEU A 20 1.26 -14.07 2.70
N PRO A 21 1.32 -14.30 1.37
CA PRO A 21 2.39 -15.07 0.77
C PRO A 21 3.75 -14.42 1.07
N GLN A 22 4.72 -15.22 1.48
CA GLN A 22 6.07 -14.77 1.81
C GLN A 22 6.85 -14.49 0.52
N ARG A 23 6.64 -13.30 -0.07
CA ARG A 23 7.35 -12.85 -1.28
C ARG A 23 8.70 -12.20 -0.91
N PRO A 24 9.78 -12.43 -1.65
CA PRO A 24 11.06 -11.73 -1.46
C PRO A 24 10.87 -10.21 -1.49
N VAL A 25 11.54 -9.50 -0.58
CA VAL A 25 11.56 -8.03 -0.54
C VAL A 25 12.99 -7.57 -0.76
N LEU A 26 13.20 -6.70 -1.75
CA LEU A 26 14.49 -6.08 -2.03
C LEU A 26 14.40 -4.59 -1.68
N ILE A 27 15.30 -4.12 -0.82
CA ILE A 27 15.42 -2.72 -0.44
C ILE A 27 16.64 -2.14 -1.17
N MET A 28 16.39 -1.19 -2.08
CA MET A 28 17.45 -0.45 -2.76
C MET A 28 17.72 0.88 -2.06
N HIS A 29 18.99 1.18 -1.79
CA HIS A 29 19.40 2.48 -1.26
C HIS A 29 20.85 2.81 -1.68
N PRO A 30 21.21 4.10 -1.94
CA PRO A 30 22.55 4.47 -2.39
C PRO A 30 23.65 4.21 -1.33
N HIS A 31 23.27 4.27 -0.06
CA HIS A 31 24.16 4.07 1.08
C HIS A 31 23.87 2.75 1.78
N HIS A 32 24.93 2.08 2.25
CA HIS A 32 24.80 0.88 3.06
C HIS A 32 24.17 1.26 4.41
N PRO A 33 23.08 0.60 4.85
CA PRO A 33 22.48 0.88 6.14
C PRO A 33 23.48 0.55 7.26
N THR A 34 23.46 1.35 8.30
CA THR A 34 24.14 1.02 9.54
C THR A 34 23.49 -0.20 10.20
N HIS A 35 24.19 -0.88 11.11
CA HIS A 35 23.61 -2.01 11.84
C HIS A 35 22.34 -1.62 12.60
N ARG A 36 22.24 -0.38 13.11
CA ARG A 36 21.04 0.11 13.81
C ARG A 36 19.85 0.29 12.88
N GLU A 37 20.08 0.74 11.65
CA GLU A 37 19.04 0.92 10.63
C GLU A 37 18.57 -0.41 10.04
N TRP A 38 19.50 -1.35 9.82
CA TRP A 38 19.18 -2.65 9.26
C TRP A 38 18.60 -3.63 10.29
N ALA A 39 19.03 -3.59 11.55
CA ALA A 39 18.65 -4.59 12.56
C ALA A 39 17.13 -4.81 12.69
N PRO A 40 16.24 -3.80 12.68
CA PRO A 40 14.80 -4.03 12.76
C PRO A 40 14.23 -4.78 11.55
N VAL A 41 14.82 -4.61 10.37
CA VAL A 41 14.29 -5.14 9.11
C VAL A 41 14.98 -6.45 8.71
N GLY A 42 16.26 -6.60 9.02
CA GLY A 42 17.06 -7.79 8.71
C GLY A 42 16.69 -9.04 9.50
N ILE A 43 15.83 -8.95 10.51
CA ILE A 43 15.28 -10.11 11.23
C ILE A 43 14.25 -10.88 10.39
N PHE A 44 13.69 -10.26 9.36
CA PHE A 44 12.65 -10.88 8.54
C PHE A 44 13.26 -11.76 7.45
N PRO A 45 12.69 -12.95 7.17
CA PRO A 45 13.20 -13.82 6.12
C PRO A 45 12.98 -13.20 4.73
N GLN A 46 13.86 -13.56 3.80
CA GLN A 46 13.80 -13.13 2.40
C GLN A 46 13.72 -11.60 2.23
N VAL A 47 14.43 -10.87 3.08
CA VAL A 47 14.62 -9.43 2.93
C VAL A 47 16.07 -9.17 2.56
N PHE A 48 16.27 -8.57 1.40
CA PHE A 48 17.56 -8.36 0.79
C PHE A 48 17.85 -6.87 0.68
N PHE A 49 19.12 -6.52 0.77
CA PHE A 49 19.60 -5.16 0.56
C PHE A 49 20.42 -5.10 -0.73
N LEU A 50 20.13 -4.10 -1.57
CA LEU A 50 20.93 -3.78 -2.75
C LEU A 50 21.43 -2.34 -2.63
N ARG A 51 22.74 -2.17 -2.65
CA ARG A 51 23.34 -0.85 -2.79
C ARG A 51 23.23 -0.39 -4.24
N GLY A 52 22.50 0.69 -4.47
CA GLY A 52 22.26 1.26 -5.80
C GLY A 52 21.49 2.57 -5.70
N SER A 53 21.56 3.39 -6.74
CA SER A 53 20.76 4.61 -6.82
C SER A 53 19.52 4.35 -7.68
N PRO A 54 18.31 4.65 -7.19
CA PRO A 54 17.08 4.41 -7.94
C PRO A 54 16.91 5.32 -9.15
N THR A 55 17.80 6.31 -9.33
CA THR A 55 17.84 7.21 -10.49
C THR A 55 18.60 6.62 -11.69
N HIS A 56 19.27 5.46 -11.53
CA HIS A 56 20.01 4.82 -12.60
C HIS A 56 19.30 3.55 -13.04
N ASP A 57 18.93 3.48 -14.33
CA ASP A 57 18.19 2.34 -14.89
C ASP A 57 18.92 1.02 -14.69
N LEU A 58 20.25 1.00 -14.80
CA LEU A 58 21.05 -0.21 -14.57
C LEU A 58 20.89 -0.76 -13.15
N ASP A 59 20.76 0.10 -12.15
CA ASP A 59 20.53 -0.36 -10.77
C ASP A 59 19.10 -0.89 -10.59
N LEU A 60 18.10 -0.26 -11.22
CA LEU A 60 16.70 -0.74 -11.25
C LEU A 60 16.58 -2.11 -11.94
N ILE A 61 17.27 -2.30 -13.07
CA ILE A 61 17.33 -3.58 -13.77
C ILE A 61 18.01 -4.64 -12.90
N ARG A 62 19.15 -4.30 -12.27
CA ARG A 62 19.84 -5.20 -11.32
C ARG A 62 18.98 -5.55 -10.10
N ALA A 63 18.07 -4.67 -9.69
CA ALA A 63 17.09 -4.93 -8.66
C ALA A 63 15.91 -5.81 -9.11
N GLY A 64 15.82 -6.13 -10.41
CA GLY A 64 14.76 -6.96 -10.95
C GLY A 64 13.42 -6.24 -11.08
N VAL A 65 13.42 -4.91 -11.30
CA VAL A 65 12.19 -4.10 -11.49
C VAL A 65 11.26 -4.65 -12.58
N LEU A 66 11.83 -5.24 -13.64
CA LEU A 66 11.06 -5.85 -14.75
C LEU A 66 10.25 -7.07 -14.30
N SER A 67 10.77 -7.83 -13.33
CA SER A 67 10.10 -9.00 -12.75
C SER A 67 9.38 -8.71 -11.42
N ALA A 68 9.44 -7.46 -10.95
CA ALA A 68 8.90 -7.09 -9.66
C ALA A 68 7.37 -7.02 -9.73
N LEU A 69 6.71 -7.74 -8.81
CA LEU A 69 5.25 -7.67 -8.71
C LEU A 69 4.77 -6.24 -8.42
N LYS A 70 5.41 -5.60 -7.44
CA LYS A 70 5.14 -4.23 -7.02
C LYS A 70 6.45 -3.51 -6.75
N VAL A 71 6.51 -2.24 -7.15
CA VAL A 71 7.62 -1.33 -6.85
C VAL A 71 7.07 -0.24 -5.96
N LEU A 72 7.71 -0.04 -4.81
CA LEU A 72 7.35 1.01 -3.85
C LEU A 72 8.46 2.06 -3.82
N VAL A 73 8.12 3.32 -4.10
CA VAL A 73 9.03 4.46 -3.99
C VAL A 73 8.64 5.26 -2.74
N ILE A 74 9.52 5.23 -1.74
CA ILE A 74 9.34 5.91 -0.45
C ILE A 74 10.10 7.23 -0.50
N SER A 75 9.43 8.33 -0.18
CA SER A 75 10.08 9.64 -0.12
C SER A 75 10.90 9.78 1.17
N PRO A 76 12.10 10.37 1.13
CA PRO A 76 12.91 10.53 2.33
C PRO A 76 12.25 11.51 3.31
N ASP A 77 12.33 11.19 4.61
CA ASP A 77 11.90 12.10 5.67
C ASP A 77 12.69 13.41 5.55
N GLN A 78 11.98 14.53 5.37
CA GLN A 78 12.61 15.85 5.47
C GLN A 78 13.00 16.06 6.93
N SER A 79 14.28 15.86 7.25
CA SER A 79 14.78 16.12 8.60
C SER A 79 14.45 17.58 8.96
N PRO A 80 13.64 17.85 9.99
CA PRO A 80 13.15 19.20 10.31
C PRO A 80 14.23 20.16 10.84
N GLY A 81 15.52 19.80 10.76
CA GLY A 81 16.63 20.47 11.44
C GLY A 81 17.61 21.26 10.58
N ALA A 82 17.40 21.38 9.27
CA ALA A 82 18.30 22.16 8.40
C ALA A 82 17.82 23.59 8.10
N THR A 83 16.80 24.10 8.81
CA THR A 83 16.49 25.52 8.85
C THR A 83 17.55 26.23 9.69
N SER A 84 18.66 26.60 9.05
CA SER A 84 19.50 27.67 9.57
C SER A 84 18.61 28.91 9.76
N PRO A 85 18.53 29.50 10.95
CA PRO A 85 17.70 30.68 11.19
C PRO A 85 18.34 31.91 10.55
N SER A 86 18.25 32.04 9.23
CA SER A 86 18.48 33.33 8.56
C SER A 86 17.22 34.16 8.73
N SER A 87 17.22 34.99 9.77
CA SER A 87 16.24 36.01 10.06
C SER A 87 16.14 37.05 8.95
N SER A 88 15.17 36.89 8.04
CA SER A 88 14.50 38.01 7.39
C SER A 88 13.15 37.58 6.84
N SER A 89 12.11 38.14 7.45
CA SER A 89 10.71 38.08 7.04
C SER A 89 10.55 38.57 5.60
N SER A 90 10.34 37.64 4.67
CA SER A 90 9.68 37.94 3.41
C SER A 90 8.71 36.81 3.09
N LEU A 91 7.46 37.15 2.82
CA LEU A 91 6.39 36.28 2.32
C LEU A 91 6.67 35.88 0.85
N SER A 92 7.91 35.50 0.55
CA SER A 92 8.26 34.93 -0.74
C SER A 92 7.83 33.47 -0.72
N SER A 93 6.81 33.17 -1.51
CA SER A 93 6.45 31.82 -1.92
C SER A 93 7.72 31.16 -2.46
N SER A 94 8.39 30.36 -1.63
CA SER A 94 9.62 29.69 -2.00
C SER A 94 9.32 28.73 -3.15
N SER A 95 9.67 29.13 -4.37
CA SER A 95 9.64 28.29 -5.56
C SER A 95 10.80 27.29 -5.54
N GLY A 96 11.05 26.69 -4.39
CA GLY A 96 11.98 25.59 -4.26
C GLY A 96 11.51 24.43 -5.15
N PRO A 97 12.44 23.63 -5.69
CA PRO A 97 12.06 22.43 -6.44
C PRO A 97 11.14 21.58 -5.56
N PRO A 98 10.11 20.94 -6.15
CA PRO A 98 9.17 20.14 -5.39
C PRO A 98 9.94 19.06 -4.65
N THR A 99 9.65 18.89 -3.36
CA THR A 99 10.33 17.95 -2.46
C THR A 99 10.25 16.51 -2.96
N ASP A 100 9.27 16.22 -3.81
CA ASP A 100 9.01 14.90 -4.39
C ASP A 100 9.63 14.69 -5.77
N LEU A 101 10.42 15.64 -6.29
CA LEU A 101 10.99 15.53 -7.64
C LEU A 101 11.79 14.24 -7.82
N ALA A 102 12.55 13.83 -6.82
CA ALA A 102 13.32 12.58 -6.87
C ALA A 102 12.39 11.36 -7.00
N SER A 103 11.32 11.30 -6.21
CA SER A 103 10.35 10.20 -6.23
C SER A 103 9.59 10.14 -7.57
N VAL A 104 9.22 11.30 -8.12
CA VAL A 104 8.61 11.44 -9.45
C VAL A 104 9.55 10.95 -10.56
N VAL A 105 10.82 11.35 -10.50
CA VAL A 105 11.82 10.94 -11.51
C VAL A 105 12.03 9.43 -11.46
N VAL A 106 12.23 8.86 -10.27
CA VAL A 106 12.34 7.40 -10.08
C VAL A 106 11.12 6.67 -10.61
N ALA A 107 9.92 7.20 -10.34
CA ALA A 107 8.68 6.65 -10.85
C ALA A 107 8.66 6.60 -12.39
N ALA A 108 9.02 7.71 -13.05
CA ALA A 108 9.09 7.78 -14.50
C ALA A 108 10.09 6.76 -15.10
N HIS A 109 11.25 6.57 -14.47
CA HIS A 109 12.22 5.55 -14.87
C HIS A 109 11.65 4.13 -14.75
N VAL A 110 10.99 3.82 -13.63
CA VAL A 110 10.35 2.50 -13.43
C VAL A 110 9.27 2.26 -14.49
N GLU A 111 8.43 3.25 -14.76
CA GLU A 111 7.37 3.16 -15.77
C GLU A 111 7.93 2.96 -17.17
N GLN A 112 9.00 3.67 -17.53
CA GLN A 112 9.66 3.54 -18.82
C GLN A 112 10.24 2.13 -19.01
N LEU A 113 10.82 1.55 -17.95
CA LEU A 113 11.35 0.19 -17.99
C LEU A 113 10.25 -0.87 -18.11
N GLN A 114 9.10 -0.66 -17.47
CA GLN A 114 7.98 -1.62 -17.48
C GLN A 114 7.08 -1.49 -18.71
N GLY A 115 6.99 -0.30 -19.33
CA GLY A 115 6.10 -0.04 -20.48
C GLY A 115 6.65 -0.44 -21.85
N GLY A 116 7.87 -0.96 -21.94
CA GLY A 116 8.55 -1.24 -23.21
C GLY A 116 8.05 -2.47 -23.98
N GLU A 117 7.23 -3.35 -23.39
CA GLU A 117 6.89 -4.65 -24.00
C GLU A 117 5.60 -4.65 -24.84
N ASP A 118 4.70 -3.68 -24.70
CA ASP A 118 3.33 -3.81 -25.25
C ASP A 118 3.09 -3.14 -26.61
N THR A 119 4.07 -2.44 -27.22
CA THR A 119 3.81 -1.61 -28.41
C THR A 119 4.20 -2.22 -29.76
N ASP A 120 4.77 -3.44 -29.81
CA ASP A 120 5.10 -4.08 -31.10
C ASP A 120 3.96 -4.97 -31.63
N GLY A 121 2.74 -4.74 -31.15
CA GLY A 121 1.50 -5.28 -31.70
C GLY A 121 1.28 -4.76 -33.11
N GLY A 122 1.77 -5.54 -34.07
CA GLY A 122 1.90 -5.20 -35.47
C GLY A 122 0.69 -4.49 -36.07
N MET A 123 0.99 -3.45 -36.84
CA MET A 123 0.19 -3.09 -38.00
C MET A 123 0.15 -4.31 -38.92
N GLY A 124 -0.81 -5.21 -38.68
CA GLY A 124 -1.21 -6.22 -39.63
C GLY A 124 -1.68 -5.51 -40.89
N GLU A 125 -0.78 -5.36 -41.86
CA GLU A 125 -1.15 -5.09 -43.24
C GLU A 125 -2.17 -6.15 -43.67
N GLY A 126 -3.38 -5.69 -43.97
CA GLY A 126 -4.41 -6.52 -44.59
C GLY A 126 -4.00 -6.92 -46.01
N GLY A 127 -3.21 -7.99 -46.13
CA GLY A 127 -3.06 -8.80 -47.34
C GLY A 127 -4.00 -10.00 -47.26
N GLY A 128 -4.87 -10.16 -48.26
CA GLY A 128 -6.03 -11.02 -48.16
C GLY A 128 -5.90 -12.48 -48.59
N ASN A 129 -7.09 -13.11 -48.56
CA ASN A 129 -7.59 -14.21 -49.38
C ASN A 129 -7.19 -15.66 -49.03
N GLY A 130 -8.22 -16.49 -48.79
CA GLY A 130 -8.28 -17.87 -49.29
C GLY A 130 -8.22 -19.01 -48.28
N GLY A 131 -9.39 -19.58 -47.95
CA GLY A 131 -9.62 -21.01 -48.15
C GLY A 131 -9.30 -22.02 -47.04
N SER A 132 -10.36 -22.73 -46.65
CA SER A 132 -10.44 -24.18 -46.44
C SER A 132 -10.52 -24.72 -45.00
N ALA A 133 -11.37 -25.74 -44.91
CA ALA A 133 -11.94 -26.36 -43.72
C ALA A 133 -11.13 -27.57 -43.23
N GLY A 134 -11.29 -27.93 -41.96
CA GLY A 134 -11.19 -29.33 -41.52
C GLY A 134 -10.67 -29.60 -40.09
N SER A 135 -11.42 -30.46 -39.38
CA SER A 135 -10.99 -31.41 -38.32
C SER A 135 -10.80 -30.87 -36.88
N VAL A 136 -11.70 -31.13 -35.92
CA VAL A 136 -12.01 -32.36 -35.14
C VAL A 136 -10.93 -32.76 -34.12
N GLY A 137 -11.32 -32.70 -32.83
CA GLY A 137 -11.03 -33.72 -31.80
C GLY A 137 -9.89 -33.44 -30.81
N GLY A 138 -10.22 -33.19 -29.54
CA GLY A 138 -9.25 -33.20 -28.44
C GLY A 138 -9.92 -33.09 -27.06
N VAL A 139 -9.97 -34.22 -26.36
CA VAL A 139 -10.66 -34.44 -25.07
C VAL A 139 -9.67 -34.26 -23.91
N GLY A 140 -10.12 -33.64 -22.82
CA GLY A 140 -9.78 -34.06 -21.46
C GLY A 140 -8.54 -33.43 -20.79
N GLY A 141 -8.79 -32.52 -19.86
CA GLY A 141 -7.81 -32.03 -18.89
C GLY A 141 -8.48 -31.40 -17.67
N MET A 142 -9.03 -32.24 -16.78
CA MET A 142 -9.43 -31.82 -15.42
C MET A 142 -8.20 -31.81 -14.52
N GLY A 143 -7.95 -30.69 -13.85
CA GLY A 143 -7.13 -30.68 -12.63
C GLY A 143 -6.19 -29.48 -12.52
N SER A 144 -6.65 -28.42 -11.86
CA SER A 144 -5.96 -27.74 -10.75
C SER A 144 -6.65 -26.40 -10.47
N LEU A 145 -7.39 -26.32 -9.36
CA LEU A 145 -7.90 -25.06 -8.82
C LEU A 145 -6.72 -24.32 -8.15
N GLY A 146 -5.89 -23.69 -8.97
CA GLY A 146 -4.86 -22.75 -8.51
C GLY A 146 -5.51 -21.42 -8.17
N LEU A 147 -5.63 -21.11 -6.88
CA LEU A 147 -6.03 -19.79 -6.37
C LEU A 147 -4.91 -18.75 -6.54
N ASN A 148 -4.40 -18.58 -7.76
CA ASN A 148 -3.48 -17.51 -8.15
C ASN A 148 -3.83 -17.06 -9.58
N GLY A 149 -5.03 -16.50 -9.75
CA GLY A 149 -5.39 -15.74 -10.94
C GLY A 149 -4.80 -14.34 -10.83
N GLU A 150 -3.50 -14.19 -11.12
CA GLU A 150 -2.87 -12.89 -11.44
C GLU A 150 -2.77 -12.77 -12.98
N SER A 151 -3.89 -12.96 -13.69
CA SER A 151 -3.94 -13.07 -15.15
C SER A 151 -4.86 -12.01 -15.74
N GLY A 152 -4.41 -10.75 -15.84
CA GLY A 152 -5.20 -9.77 -16.58
C GLY A 152 -4.76 -8.32 -16.61
N GLY A 153 -3.63 -7.95 -16.03
CA GLY A 153 -3.13 -6.58 -16.10
C GLY A 153 -1.63 -6.53 -15.89
N SER A 154 -0.87 -6.87 -16.94
CA SER A 154 0.60 -6.94 -16.96
C SER A 154 1.26 -5.55 -16.91
N GLY A 155 0.81 -4.68 -16.00
CA GLY A 155 1.54 -3.48 -15.62
C GLY A 155 2.10 -3.70 -14.23
N GLY A 156 3.42 -3.83 -14.09
CA GLY A 156 4.08 -3.89 -12.79
C GLY A 156 3.53 -2.78 -11.88
N GLY A 157 3.06 -3.14 -10.67
CA GLY A 157 2.34 -2.16 -9.87
C GLY A 157 3.30 -1.21 -9.17
N LEU A 158 3.41 0.01 -9.67
CA LEU A 158 4.16 1.09 -9.05
C LEU A 158 3.27 1.83 -8.03
N LEU A 159 3.77 2.01 -6.81
CA LEU A 159 3.21 2.89 -5.80
C LEU A 159 4.27 3.89 -5.34
N VAL A 160 3.93 5.18 -5.32
CA VAL A 160 4.85 6.25 -4.93
C VAL A 160 4.28 7.06 -3.78
N GLU A 161 5.07 7.23 -2.72
CA GLU A 161 4.77 8.14 -1.63
C GLU A 161 5.19 9.57 -2.01
N LEU A 162 4.28 10.52 -1.84
CA LEU A 162 4.48 11.95 -2.07
C LEU A 162 4.30 12.74 -0.78
N GLN A 163 5.17 13.71 -0.53
CA GLN A 163 5.06 14.63 0.59
C GLN A 163 4.14 15.80 0.28
N SER A 164 4.01 16.19 -1.00
CA SER A 164 3.17 17.31 -1.45
C SER A 164 2.05 16.85 -2.38
N GLU A 165 0.83 17.31 -2.10
CA GLU A 165 -0.34 17.10 -2.96
C GLU A 165 -0.17 17.73 -4.35
N GLN A 166 0.67 18.76 -4.49
CA GLN A 166 0.92 19.38 -5.80
C GLN A 166 1.72 18.47 -6.72
N SER A 167 2.46 17.49 -6.17
CA SER A 167 3.32 16.60 -6.93
C SER A 167 2.55 15.58 -7.75
N PHE A 168 1.27 15.34 -7.46
CA PHE A 168 0.42 14.48 -8.29
C PHE A 168 0.32 14.96 -9.74
N GLN A 169 0.49 16.26 -10.00
CA GLN A 169 0.44 16.82 -11.36
C GLN A 169 1.58 16.32 -12.27
N TYR A 170 2.65 15.78 -11.69
CA TYR A 170 3.79 15.26 -12.46
C TYR A 170 3.61 13.80 -12.88
N PHE A 171 2.66 13.09 -12.28
CA PHE A 171 2.31 11.74 -12.68
C PHE A 171 1.34 11.81 -13.86
N GLN A 172 1.78 11.28 -15.00
CA GLN A 172 1.06 11.28 -16.28
C GLN A 172 0.72 12.67 -16.85
N PRO A 173 1.67 13.31 -17.57
CA PRO A 173 1.45 14.60 -18.23
C PRO A 173 0.47 14.53 -19.43
N LEU A 174 0.10 13.32 -19.88
CA LEU A 174 -0.71 13.10 -21.09
C LEU A 174 -2.22 13.20 -20.87
N TYR A 175 -2.67 13.48 -19.64
CA TYR A 175 -4.02 14.04 -19.49
C TYR A 175 -3.98 15.46 -20.02
N LEU A 176 -4.22 15.60 -21.32
CA LEU A 176 -4.95 16.73 -21.85
C LEU A 176 -6.33 16.70 -21.19
N LEU A 177 -6.40 17.05 -19.90
CA LEU A 177 -7.61 17.58 -19.29
C LEU A 177 -8.04 18.66 -20.27
N PRO A 178 -9.15 18.48 -21.00
CA PRO A 178 -9.50 19.43 -22.03
C PRO A 178 -9.59 20.78 -21.33
N ALA A 179 -8.71 21.71 -21.70
CA ALA A 179 -8.52 22.98 -20.98
C ALA A 179 -9.84 23.78 -20.86
N HIS A 180 -10.82 23.44 -21.70
CA HIS A 180 -12.15 24.02 -21.74
C HIS A 180 -13.19 23.38 -20.78
N ARG A 181 -12.92 22.20 -20.20
CA ARG A 181 -13.85 21.52 -19.24
C ARG A 181 -13.29 21.39 -17.84
N ALA A 182 -11.98 21.18 -17.71
CA ALA A 182 -11.32 21.32 -16.43
C ALA A 182 -11.03 22.81 -16.23
N GLU A 183 -12.03 23.57 -15.78
CA GLU A 183 -11.75 24.90 -15.25
C GLU A 183 -10.60 24.74 -14.27
N ARG A 184 -9.43 25.33 -14.57
CA ARG A 184 -8.30 25.40 -13.63
C ARG A 184 -8.78 25.93 -12.26
N ARG A 185 -9.91 26.65 -12.25
CA ARG A 185 -10.68 27.10 -11.08
C ARG A 185 -11.41 26.00 -10.31
N SER A 186 -11.88 24.92 -10.93
CA SER A 186 -12.47 23.77 -10.23
C SER A 186 -11.44 23.10 -9.31
N TYR A 187 -10.17 23.03 -9.74
CA TYR A 187 -9.06 22.66 -8.88
C TYR A 187 -8.78 23.70 -7.80
N LEU A 188 -8.96 24.99 -8.07
CA LEU A 188 -8.72 26.05 -7.08
C LEU A 188 -9.86 26.20 -6.04
N ARG A 189 -11.09 25.73 -6.33
CA ARG A 189 -12.26 25.92 -5.45
C ARG A 189 -12.29 24.99 -4.24
N ASN A 190 -11.63 23.83 -4.28
CA ASN A 190 -11.53 22.93 -3.13
C ASN A 190 -10.11 22.41 -2.95
N ARG A 191 -9.22 23.29 -2.50
CA ARG A 191 -7.78 23.03 -2.32
C ARG A 191 -7.49 21.77 -1.49
N ALA A 192 -8.39 21.37 -0.58
CA ALA A 192 -8.20 20.24 0.32
C ALA A 192 -8.57 18.86 -0.28
N GLY A 193 -9.18 18.81 -1.47
CA GLY A 193 -9.66 17.56 -2.08
C GLY A 193 -9.26 17.38 -3.54
N VAL A 194 -8.35 18.20 -4.07
CA VAL A 194 -7.95 18.14 -5.48
C VAL A 194 -7.28 16.83 -5.84
N TYR A 195 -6.38 16.35 -4.98
CA TYR A 195 -5.59 15.17 -5.29
C TYR A 195 -6.42 13.89 -5.32
N THR A 196 -7.60 13.84 -4.68
CA THR A 196 -8.47 12.66 -4.74
C THR A 196 -9.05 12.42 -6.13
N PHE A 197 -9.05 13.46 -6.98
CA PHE A 197 -9.40 13.39 -8.40
C PHE A 197 -8.19 13.24 -9.31
N ALA A 198 -6.97 13.22 -8.77
CA ALA A 198 -5.78 12.99 -9.59
C ALA A 198 -5.78 11.54 -10.10
N PRO A 199 -5.58 11.30 -11.40
CA PRO A 199 -5.59 9.94 -11.96
C PRO A 199 -4.60 8.99 -11.26
N ALA A 200 -3.41 9.49 -10.88
CA ALA A 200 -2.42 8.72 -10.15
C ALA A 200 -2.88 8.31 -8.74
N PHE A 201 -3.68 9.13 -8.07
CA PHE A 201 -4.30 8.75 -6.79
C PHE A 201 -5.43 7.75 -7.01
N GLN A 202 -6.33 8.02 -7.95
CA GLN A 202 -7.50 7.17 -8.23
C GLN A 202 -7.12 5.77 -8.70
N SER A 203 -6.03 5.65 -9.47
CA SER A 203 -5.46 4.37 -9.91
C SER A 203 -4.67 3.65 -8.83
N GLY A 204 -4.43 4.28 -7.67
CA GLY A 204 -3.62 3.72 -6.59
C GLY A 204 -2.12 3.69 -6.89
N ARG A 205 -1.63 4.56 -7.79
CA ARG A 205 -0.20 4.65 -8.17
C ARG A 205 0.60 5.62 -7.32
N ALA A 206 -0.08 6.60 -6.73
CA ALA A 206 0.55 7.57 -5.85
C ALA A 206 -0.30 7.79 -4.59
N PHE A 207 0.39 7.96 -3.47
CA PHE A 207 -0.21 8.20 -2.17
C PHE A 207 0.47 9.40 -1.52
N CYS A 208 -0.29 10.27 -0.87
CA CYS A 208 0.25 11.41 -0.14
C CYS A 208 -0.08 11.28 1.34
N SER A 209 0.89 11.59 2.21
CA SER A 209 0.71 11.56 3.66
C SER A 209 -0.41 12.51 4.13
N ALA A 210 -0.66 13.60 3.41
CA ALA A 210 -1.76 14.52 3.66
C ALA A 210 -3.14 13.84 3.57
N ALA A 211 -3.29 12.73 2.84
CA ALA A 211 -4.53 11.95 2.80
C ALA A 211 -4.90 11.36 4.17
N LEU A 212 -3.93 11.16 5.05
CA LEU A 212 -4.18 10.69 6.43
C LEU A 212 -4.73 11.78 7.34
N SER A 213 -4.65 13.06 6.96
CA SER A 213 -5.22 14.16 7.76
C SER A 213 -6.73 14.03 7.92
N ALA A 214 -7.42 13.55 6.87
CA ALA A 214 -8.85 13.27 6.91
C ALA A 214 -9.19 12.15 7.91
N VAL A 215 -8.31 11.15 8.05
CA VAL A 215 -8.46 10.09 9.06
C VAL A 215 -8.36 10.70 10.46
N SER A 216 -7.40 11.58 10.72
CA SER A 216 -7.28 12.27 12.01
C SER A 216 -8.57 13.02 12.38
N VAL A 217 -9.14 13.78 11.44
CA VAL A 217 -10.43 14.47 11.66
C VAL A 217 -11.57 13.48 11.90
N ALA A 218 -11.66 12.41 11.12
CA ALA A 218 -12.71 11.41 11.29
C ALA A 218 -12.64 10.72 12.66
N THR A 219 -11.41 10.47 13.16
CA THR A 219 -11.20 9.80 14.45
C THR A 219 -11.58 10.65 15.66
N PHE A 220 -11.63 11.98 15.48
CA PHE A 220 -12.19 12.89 16.49
C PHE A 220 -13.67 12.61 16.75
N TYR A 221 -14.44 12.38 15.68
CA TYR A 221 -15.87 12.10 15.77
C TYR A 221 -16.18 10.64 16.10
N ASN A 222 -15.36 9.72 15.60
CA ASN A 222 -15.54 8.29 15.85
C ASN A 222 -14.20 7.63 16.22
N ARG A 223 -14.02 7.41 17.53
CA ARG A 223 -12.83 6.77 18.09
C ARG A 223 -12.58 5.35 17.57
N ASN A 224 -13.61 4.68 17.05
CA ASN A 224 -13.47 3.33 16.54
C ASN A 224 -12.80 3.29 15.15
N ILE A 225 -12.69 4.41 14.44
CA ILE A 225 -12.09 4.45 13.10
C ILE A 225 -10.63 4.00 13.14
N THR A 226 -9.83 4.45 14.11
CA THR A 226 -8.43 3.99 14.24
C THR A 226 -8.37 2.49 14.50
N THR A 227 -9.23 1.97 15.38
CA THR A 227 -9.30 0.54 15.70
C THR A 227 -9.71 -0.28 14.47
N ILE A 228 -10.71 0.17 13.71
CA ILE A 228 -11.16 -0.50 12.48
C ILE A 228 -10.05 -0.49 11.44
N LEU A 229 -9.39 0.65 11.20
CA LEU A 229 -8.27 0.74 10.25
C LEU A 229 -7.10 -0.15 10.68
N HIS A 230 -6.75 -0.15 11.96
CA HIS A 230 -5.68 -1.01 12.47
C HIS A 230 -6.05 -2.50 12.36
N LEU A 231 -7.30 -2.87 12.59
CA LEU A 231 -7.77 -4.24 12.40
C LEU A 231 -7.74 -4.64 10.91
N LEU A 232 -8.11 -3.74 10.00
CA LEU A 232 -8.07 -4.00 8.56
C LEU A 232 -6.65 -4.09 8.01
N LEU A 233 -5.75 -3.22 8.46
CA LEU A 233 -4.36 -3.15 7.97
C LEU A 233 -3.46 -4.19 8.64
N SER A 234 -3.48 -4.27 9.97
CA SER A 234 -2.57 -5.12 10.76
C SER A 234 -3.15 -6.52 11.00
N GLY A 235 -4.46 -6.70 10.82
CA GLY A 235 -5.16 -7.94 11.16
C GLY A 235 -5.22 -8.22 12.67
N SER A 236 -4.71 -7.32 13.52
CA SER A 236 -4.71 -7.45 14.98
C SER A 236 -5.27 -6.19 15.61
N PRO A 237 -5.92 -6.27 16.79
CA PRO A 237 -6.28 -5.08 17.52
C PRO A 237 -4.99 -4.29 17.84
N PRO A 238 -5.07 -2.96 17.88
CA PRO A 238 -3.95 -2.15 18.35
C PRO A 238 -3.59 -2.63 19.75
N ILE A 239 -2.30 -2.90 19.96
CA ILE A 239 -1.80 -3.22 21.30
C ILE A 239 -2.19 -2.01 22.17
N PRO A 240 -3.00 -2.19 23.22
CA PRO A 240 -3.33 -1.07 24.09
C PRO A 240 -2.01 -0.44 24.52
N PRO A 241 -1.87 0.90 24.47
CA PRO A 241 -0.63 1.54 24.86
C PRO A 241 -0.26 0.96 26.21
N LEU A 242 0.92 0.32 26.30
CA LEU A 242 1.45 -0.28 27.53
C LEU A 242 1.15 0.74 28.62
N THR A 243 0.16 0.43 29.47
CA THR A 243 -0.35 1.33 30.49
C THR A 243 0.86 1.91 31.16
N ALA A 244 1.03 3.23 31.02
CA ALA A 244 2.23 3.97 31.37
C ALA A 244 2.93 3.27 32.51
N ALA A 245 4.14 2.74 32.23
CA ALA A 245 4.94 2.03 33.23
C ALA A 245 4.78 2.78 34.56
N PRO A 246 4.34 2.11 35.64
CA PRO A 246 3.94 2.78 36.87
C PRO A 246 5.01 3.77 37.21
N ALA A 247 4.63 5.06 37.29
CA ALA A 247 5.53 6.17 37.47
C ALA A 247 6.56 5.76 38.52
N ALA A 248 7.83 5.65 38.10
CA ALA A 248 8.91 5.27 38.99
C ALA A 248 8.81 6.18 40.24
N PRO A 249 8.79 5.62 41.46
CA PRO A 249 8.69 6.44 42.65
C PRO A 249 9.85 7.43 42.64
N SER A 250 9.51 8.72 42.64
CA SER A 250 10.47 9.80 42.77
C SER A 250 11.24 9.61 44.07
N SER A 251 12.47 9.11 43.97
CA SER A 251 13.38 8.97 45.12
C SER A 251 13.84 10.35 45.56
N ALA A 252 13.11 10.94 46.49
CA ALA A 252 13.63 11.97 47.39
C ALA A 252 14.48 11.29 48.48
N ALA A 253 15.56 11.98 48.84
CA ALA A 253 16.45 11.74 50.00
C ALA A 253 17.51 10.63 49.86
N ALA A 254 18.69 11.04 49.38
CA ALA A 254 19.96 10.42 49.71
C ALA A 254 20.48 10.94 51.06
N ALA A 255 20.74 10.02 52.00
CA ALA A 255 21.72 10.17 53.07
C ALA A 255 22.41 8.81 53.27
N PRO A 256 23.73 8.75 53.55
CA PRO A 256 24.51 7.55 53.29
C PRO A 256 24.85 6.70 54.53
N ALA A 257 25.25 5.46 54.22
CA ALA A 257 26.15 4.56 54.93
C ALA A 257 25.61 3.73 56.12
N ALA A 258 25.52 2.40 55.93
CA ALA A 258 26.53 1.45 56.44
C ALA A 258 26.18 -0.03 56.17
N ALA A 259 27.19 -0.74 55.65
CA ALA A 259 27.63 -2.10 55.99
C ALA A 259 26.82 -3.39 55.64
N ALA A 260 27.57 -4.28 54.96
CA ALA A 260 27.68 -5.74 55.13
C ALA A 260 26.67 -6.71 54.44
N ALA A 261 27.05 -7.21 53.25
CA ALA A 261 27.48 -8.60 52.91
C ALA A 261 26.62 -9.84 53.32
N PRO A 262 26.86 -11.07 52.77
CA PRO A 262 25.88 -11.78 51.91
C PRO A 262 25.52 -13.21 52.37
N THR A 263 24.42 -13.81 51.87
CA THR A 263 24.30 -15.29 51.70
C THR A 263 23.08 -15.76 50.89
N ALA A 264 23.37 -16.62 49.90
CA ALA A 264 22.75 -17.90 49.51
C ALA A 264 21.25 -18.03 49.09
N SER A 265 21.12 -18.63 47.90
CA SER A 265 20.10 -19.51 47.30
C SER A 265 18.88 -20.00 48.12
N SER A 266 17.71 -20.03 47.48
CA SER A 266 16.93 -21.28 47.35
C SER A 266 15.93 -21.19 46.19
N ALA A 267 15.69 -22.35 45.57
CA ALA A 267 14.71 -22.58 44.53
C ALA A 267 13.40 -23.14 45.12
N ALA A 268 12.30 -22.87 44.42
CA ALA A 268 11.03 -23.62 44.36
C ALA A 268 10.18 -23.77 45.64
N ALA A 269 8.96 -23.21 45.62
CA ALA A 269 7.68 -23.95 45.51
C ALA A 269 6.48 -23.16 46.07
N ALA A 270 5.30 -23.51 45.53
CA ALA A 270 3.93 -23.19 45.95
C ALA A 270 3.42 -21.77 45.63
N ALA A 271 2.50 -21.57 44.67
CA ALA A 271 1.12 -22.07 44.52
C ALA A 271 0.08 -21.37 45.42
N ALA A 272 -0.94 -20.85 44.72
CA ALA A 272 -2.33 -20.57 45.12
C ALA A 272 -2.71 -19.23 45.78
N SER A 273 -3.45 -18.42 45.00
CA SER A 273 -4.72 -17.71 45.28
C SER A 273 -4.72 -16.37 44.52
N GLY A 274 -5.73 -15.90 43.81
CA GLY A 274 -7.13 -16.30 43.60
C GLY A 274 -7.92 -15.01 43.25
N ALA A 275 -8.83 -15.09 42.26
CA ALA A 275 -9.78 -14.06 41.78
C ALA A 275 -9.18 -12.96 40.87
N SER A 276 -9.79 -12.54 39.74
CA SER A 276 -11.21 -12.48 39.37
C SER A 276 -11.36 -12.43 37.84
N GLY A 277 -12.46 -13.00 37.34
CA GLY A 277 -12.74 -13.32 35.94
C GLY A 277 -12.62 -12.17 34.93
N ALA A 278 -11.69 -12.33 33.99
CA ALA A 278 -11.79 -11.72 32.67
C ALA A 278 -12.18 -12.83 31.68
N SER A 279 -13.36 -12.64 31.08
CA SER A 279 -14.01 -13.50 30.10
C SER A 279 -13.00 -14.11 29.10
N ALA A 280 -12.84 -15.42 29.17
CA ALA A 280 -12.26 -16.24 28.11
C ALA A 280 -13.24 -16.27 26.93
N HIS A 281 -13.41 -15.15 26.25
CA HIS A 281 -14.10 -15.09 24.97
C HIS A 281 -13.22 -15.78 23.92
N CYS A 282 -13.53 -17.04 23.66
CA CYS A 282 -13.32 -17.73 22.38
C CYS A 282 -11.99 -17.40 21.65
N ALA A 283 -10.86 -17.71 22.26
CA ALA A 283 -9.58 -17.76 21.57
C ALA A 283 -9.49 -19.04 20.70
N HIS A 284 -10.40 -19.16 19.72
CA HIS A 284 -10.02 -19.90 18.52
C HIS A 284 -9.18 -18.95 17.66
N PRO A 285 -8.14 -19.44 16.97
CA PRO A 285 -7.48 -18.71 15.90
C PRO A 285 -8.44 -18.65 14.70
N LYS A 286 -9.59 -18.00 14.88
CA LYS A 286 -10.69 -17.92 13.91
C LYS A 286 -10.31 -16.87 12.88
N HIS A 287 -9.98 -17.37 11.69
CA HIS A 287 -10.01 -16.70 10.38
C HIS A 287 -9.99 -15.17 10.47
N ARG A 288 -8.79 -14.60 10.51
CA ARG A 288 -8.63 -13.15 10.40
C ARG A 288 -9.13 -12.72 9.02
N ARG A 289 -10.08 -11.80 9.04
CA ARG A 289 -10.67 -11.26 7.83
C ARG A 289 -9.63 -10.43 7.07
N GLN A 290 -9.36 -10.80 5.83
CA GLN A 290 -8.30 -10.19 5.01
C GLN A 290 -8.90 -9.47 3.81
N LEU A 291 -8.28 -8.35 3.43
CA LEU A 291 -8.62 -7.63 2.22
C LEU A 291 -7.97 -8.31 1.03
N TRP A 292 -8.79 -8.72 0.06
CA TRP A 292 -8.36 -9.38 -1.15
C TRP A 292 -8.92 -8.67 -2.37
N GLN A 293 -8.38 -9.05 -3.52
CA GLN A 293 -8.82 -8.61 -4.83
C GLN A 293 -9.02 -9.83 -5.72
N CYS A 294 -10.13 -9.88 -6.47
CA CYS A 294 -10.37 -10.90 -7.48
C CYS A 294 -10.93 -10.26 -8.75
N GLU A 295 -10.74 -10.90 -9.89
CA GLU A 295 -11.42 -10.52 -11.13
C GLU A 295 -12.92 -10.73 -11.01
N VAL A 296 -13.70 -9.88 -11.68
CA VAL A 296 -15.15 -10.09 -11.81
C VAL A 296 -15.37 -11.39 -12.60
N PRO A 297 -16.11 -12.38 -12.06
CA PRO A 297 -16.41 -13.59 -12.82
C PRO A 297 -17.21 -13.27 -14.09
N HIS A 298 -16.90 -13.96 -15.19
CA HIS A 298 -17.52 -13.71 -16.51
C HIS A 298 -19.06 -13.75 -16.50
N GLU A 299 -19.67 -14.52 -15.59
CA GLU A 299 -21.13 -14.62 -15.44
C GLU A 299 -21.80 -13.32 -14.95
N PHE A 300 -21.04 -12.43 -14.32
CA PHE A 300 -21.49 -11.13 -13.82
C PHE A 300 -21.13 -9.96 -14.75
N GLU A 301 -20.41 -10.19 -15.85
CA GLU A 301 -20.12 -9.14 -16.82
C GLU A 301 -21.42 -8.57 -17.42
N GLY A 302 -21.52 -7.24 -17.48
CA GLY A 302 -22.72 -6.52 -17.91
C GLY A 302 -23.85 -6.47 -16.88
N ARG A 303 -23.77 -7.25 -15.78
CA ARG A 303 -24.76 -7.22 -14.70
C ARG A 303 -24.48 -6.10 -13.70
N GLY A 304 -25.48 -5.82 -12.86
CA GLY A 304 -25.34 -4.83 -11.78
C GLY A 304 -24.46 -5.34 -10.64
N TYR A 305 -23.64 -4.45 -10.07
CA TYR A 305 -22.82 -4.72 -8.87
C TYR A 305 -23.63 -5.33 -7.71
N GLY A 306 -24.90 -4.99 -7.58
CA GLY A 306 -25.77 -5.53 -6.52
C GLY A 306 -25.96 -7.05 -6.61
N GLU A 307 -26.03 -7.61 -7.82
CA GLU A 307 -26.14 -9.06 -8.01
C GLU A 307 -24.86 -9.77 -7.58
N LEU A 308 -23.70 -9.24 -7.97
CA LEU A 308 -22.40 -9.74 -7.56
C LEU A 308 -22.23 -9.64 -6.03
N PHE A 309 -22.59 -8.51 -5.43
CA PHE A 309 -22.51 -8.30 -3.98
C PHE A 309 -23.32 -9.35 -3.22
N ILE A 310 -24.57 -9.58 -3.63
CA ILE A 310 -25.45 -10.60 -3.05
C ILE A 310 -24.82 -11.99 -3.21
N HIS A 311 -24.34 -12.32 -4.41
CA HIS A 311 -23.71 -13.61 -4.68
C HIS A 311 -22.47 -13.84 -3.80
N MET A 312 -21.54 -12.88 -3.71
CA MET A 312 -20.34 -13.01 -2.88
C MET A 312 -20.70 -13.20 -1.40
N LEU A 313 -21.70 -12.47 -0.91
CA LEU A 313 -22.14 -12.56 0.49
C LEU A 313 -22.74 -13.93 0.84
N TRP A 314 -23.59 -14.48 -0.03
CA TRP A 314 -24.28 -15.75 0.22
C TRP A 314 -23.43 -16.98 -0.13
N SER A 315 -22.71 -16.94 -1.25
CA SER A 315 -22.00 -18.10 -1.78
C SER A 315 -20.60 -18.24 -1.19
N THR A 316 -19.87 -17.13 -1.05
CA THR A 316 -18.46 -17.14 -0.61
C THR A 316 -18.25 -16.58 0.80
N HIS A 317 -19.31 -16.08 1.43
CA HIS A 317 -19.23 -15.35 2.71
C HIS A 317 -18.26 -14.16 2.69
N ALA A 318 -18.07 -13.56 1.52
CA ALA A 318 -17.20 -12.42 1.31
C ALA A 318 -18.01 -11.12 1.21
N LEU A 319 -17.49 -10.05 1.82
CA LEU A 319 -18.09 -8.72 1.72
C LEU A 319 -17.37 -7.92 0.64
N ALA A 320 -18.03 -7.67 -0.50
CA ALA A 320 -17.51 -6.79 -1.54
C ALA A 320 -17.59 -5.31 -1.10
N LEU A 321 -16.46 -4.60 -1.15
CA LEU A 321 -16.31 -3.21 -0.72
C LEU A 321 -16.43 -2.21 -1.88
N GLY A 322 -15.98 -2.62 -3.07
CA GLY A 322 -15.94 -1.76 -4.23
C GLY A 322 -15.21 -2.40 -5.40
N LEU A 323 -15.04 -1.63 -6.47
CA LEU A 323 -14.44 -2.07 -7.71
C LEU A 323 -13.13 -1.34 -7.97
N TYR A 324 -12.17 -2.02 -8.58
CA TYR A 324 -11.05 -1.43 -9.30
C TYR A 324 -11.36 -1.57 -10.78
N ARG A 325 -11.83 -0.47 -11.39
CA ARG A 325 -12.29 -0.45 -12.76
C ARG A 325 -11.09 -0.43 -13.70
N ALA A 326 -11.12 -1.23 -14.75
CA ALA A 326 -10.05 -1.24 -15.75
C ALA A 326 -9.99 0.08 -16.54
N ALA A 327 -8.85 0.38 -17.14
CA ALA A 327 -8.73 1.49 -18.10
C ALA A 327 -9.69 1.30 -19.30
N GLY A 328 -10.16 2.40 -19.88
CA GLY A 328 -11.21 2.46 -20.89
C GLY A 328 -12.63 2.49 -20.32
N THR A 329 -12.81 2.07 -19.07
CA THR A 329 -14.15 1.97 -18.47
C THR A 329 -14.75 3.35 -18.23
N LEU A 330 -15.99 3.56 -18.71
CA LEU A 330 -16.67 4.86 -18.70
C LEU A 330 -15.85 5.97 -19.40
N GLY A 331 -14.97 5.60 -20.34
CA GLY A 331 -14.07 6.53 -21.02
C GLY A 331 -12.90 7.02 -20.16
N SER A 332 -12.68 6.44 -18.96
CA SER A 332 -11.50 6.74 -18.16
C SER A 332 -10.26 6.14 -18.82
N PRO A 333 -9.21 6.92 -19.12
CA PRO A 333 -8.00 6.38 -19.75
C PRO A 333 -7.12 5.58 -18.78
N THR A 334 -7.40 5.63 -17.47
CA THR A 334 -6.73 4.81 -16.45
C THR A 334 -7.71 4.01 -15.63
N ALA A 335 -7.19 2.95 -15.03
CA ALA A 335 -7.89 2.24 -13.98
C ALA A 335 -8.16 3.15 -12.77
N PHE A 336 -9.23 2.90 -12.05
CA PHE A 336 -9.59 3.69 -10.87
C PHE A 336 -10.38 2.89 -9.84
N VAL A 337 -10.28 3.29 -8.58
CA VAL A 337 -11.08 2.73 -7.48
C VAL A 337 -12.47 3.37 -7.46
N HIS A 338 -13.52 2.55 -7.47
CA HIS A 338 -14.91 2.94 -7.28
C HIS A 338 -15.44 2.28 -5.99
N THR A 339 -15.40 3.02 -4.89
CA THR A 339 -15.84 2.54 -3.57
C THR A 339 -17.36 2.57 -3.44
N ASN A 340 -17.95 1.48 -2.92
CA ASN A 340 -19.40 1.36 -2.70
C ASN A 340 -20.27 1.81 -3.90
N PRO A 341 -20.09 1.21 -5.09
CA PRO A 341 -20.85 1.57 -6.27
C PRO A 341 -22.34 1.26 -6.09
N LEU A 342 -23.20 1.94 -6.87
CA LEU A 342 -24.64 1.70 -6.85
C LEU A 342 -24.96 0.25 -7.27
N PRO A 343 -26.03 -0.38 -6.75
CA PRO A 343 -26.40 -1.75 -7.12
C PRO A 343 -26.62 -1.96 -8.62
N SER A 344 -27.04 -0.91 -9.33
CA SER A 344 -27.26 -0.91 -10.77
C SER A 344 -26.00 -0.65 -11.61
N THR A 345 -24.84 -0.43 -10.99
CA THR A 345 -23.59 -0.13 -11.70
C THR A 345 -23.17 -1.35 -12.53
N PRO A 346 -23.09 -1.25 -13.87
CA PRO A 346 -22.74 -2.38 -14.71
C PRO A 346 -21.27 -2.77 -14.52
N LEU A 347 -21.03 -4.05 -14.35
CA LEU A 347 -19.69 -4.62 -14.26
C LEU A 347 -19.08 -4.79 -15.66
N SER A 348 -17.81 -4.46 -15.81
CA SER A 348 -17.08 -4.54 -17.07
C SER A 348 -16.05 -5.67 -17.02
N HIS A 349 -15.73 -6.24 -18.18
CA HIS A 349 -14.63 -7.19 -18.30
C HIS A 349 -13.31 -6.55 -17.85
N GLY A 350 -12.50 -7.29 -17.09
CA GLY A 350 -11.23 -6.80 -16.51
C GLY A 350 -11.39 -5.94 -15.25
N ASP A 351 -12.61 -5.67 -14.79
CA ASP A 351 -12.82 -5.09 -13.46
C ASP A 351 -12.34 -6.07 -12.39
N LEU A 352 -11.75 -5.52 -11.33
CA LEU A 352 -11.42 -6.27 -10.13
C LEU A 352 -12.32 -5.83 -8.97
N VAL A 353 -12.58 -6.72 -8.03
CA VAL A 353 -13.45 -6.49 -6.86
C VAL A 353 -12.59 -6.53 -5.62
N PHE A 354 -12.67 -5.48 -4.79
CA PHE A 354 -12.11 -5.51 -3.45
C PHE A 354 -13.10 -6.18 -2.50
N TYR A 355 -12.66 -7.21 -1.77
CA TYR A 355 -13.53 -7.92 -0.83
C TYR A 355 -12.80 -8.30 0.45
N ILE A 356 -13.58 -8.50 1.50
CA ILE A 356 -13.11 -9.01 2.80
C ILE A 356 -13.67 -10.41 3.02
N MET A 357 -12.81 -11.37 3.32
CA MET A 357 -13.17 -12.76 3.66
C MET A 357 -12.60 -13.15 5.01
#